data_AF-A0A9D1BY74-F1
#
_entry.id   AF-A0A9D1BY74-F1
#
_cell.length_a   1.000
_cell.length_b   1.000
_cell.length_c   1.000
_cell.angle_alpha   90.00
_cell.angle_beta   90.00
_cell.angle_gamma   90.00
#
_symmetry.space_group_name_H-M   'P 1'
#
loop_
_entity.id
_entity.type
_entity.pdbx_description
1 polymer ?
#
loop_
_entity_poly.entity_id
_entity_poly.type
_entity_poly.pdbx_seq_one_letter_code
_entity_poly.pdbx_strand_id
1 'polypeptide(L)'
;MGENLVRNGGFEADWAEESSHRCKIFYTDGRVEETERENIFTPPGWTVWFRHGLPVEHDPDNTVGWAQPEVRDAWITGDPVRVHSGQKALLFFTFFRIHDGGLFQQVEVDPGARLRLTAWAHAWSNHDQGAHPDDPRWSEGEGVGYNHFYALEGAPGLDSNAKNFTFWVGIDPTGGTDPYADTVIWGKGAHIYNAHRPVPPVEATARADRVTIFLRSRTLWPFKHNDAYWDDVALQVVAPAPWVRMTFDPAEPVVQEVVRVTVASSVAYEDVGLQVTGPAGEVPASPVEVEPPQGGYAWGWTFVPTETGVYHVAFTADGGEQRPVEADVEVRLAGPVWGMPREQYSRTYVLLPPEAGREWVQAVLESGAWDRHRWTIGGSADDAGIGALEDKTVIAVNPEAWPGDLEAFFRQYYPRTRYVPIRVATPEALRRRLEEM
;
A
#
# COMPACT_ATOMS: atom_id res chain seq x y z
N MET A 1 -25.68 2.91 -8.01
CA MET A 1 -25.27 3.26 -6.63
C MET A 1 -25.22 1.95 -5.86
N GLY A 2 -24.15 1.69 -5.11
CA GLY A 2 -24.05 0.51 -4.27
C GLY A 2 -25.07 0.55 -3.14
N GLU A 3 -25.42 -0.62 -2.60
CA GLU A 3 -26.26 -0.74 -1.41
C GLU A 3 -25.65 0.01 -0.22
N ASN A 4 -26.46 0.78 0.50
CA ASN A 4 -26.03 1.41 1.74
C ASN A 4 -26.03 0.36 2.86
N LEU A 5 -24.87 0.11 3.45
CA LEU A 5 -24.70 -0.89 4.50
C LEU A 5 -25.11 -0.38 5.89
N VAL A 6 -25.34 0.92 6.04
CA VAL A 6 -25.74 1.54 7.31
C VAL A 6 -27.21 1.32 7.57
N ARG A 7 -27.53 0.81 8.77
CA ARG A 7 -28.91 0.74 9.25
C ARG A 7 -29.33 2.11 9.77
N ASN A 8 -30.53 2.54 9.38
CA ASN A 8 -31.09 3.82 9.82
C ASN A 8 -30.15 5.02 9.56
N GLY A 9 -29.52 5.05 8.38
CA GLY A 9 -28.55 6.09 8.01
C GLY A 9 -29.15 7.49 7.82
N GLY A 10 -30.43 7.57 7.42
CA GLY A 10 -31.19 8.83 7.36
C GLY A 10 -31.99 9.13 8.63
N PHE A 11 -31.79 8.36 9.72
CA PHE A 11 -32.47 8.55 11.01
C PHE A 11 -34.01 8.43 11.02
N GLU A 12 -34.63 8.02 9.91
CA GLU A 12 -36.08 7.93 9.69
C GLU A 12 -36.82 6.82 10.48
N ALA A 13 -36.11 5.86 11.08
CA ALA A 13 -36.77 4.82 11.88
C ALA A 13 -37.61 5.41 13.03
N ASP A 14 -38.61 4.67 13.51
CA ASP A 14 -39.31 5.08 14.73
C ASP A 14 -38.41 4.83 15.95
N TRP A 15 -37.96 5.91 16.60
CA TRP A 15 -37.04 5.80 17.73
C TRP A 15 -37.73 5.22 18.97
N ALA A 16 -39.08 5.21 19.01
CA ALA A 16 -39.83 4.56 20.08
C ALA A 16 -39.72 3.04 20.05
N GLU A 17 -39.37 2.42 18.90
CA GLU A 17 -39.21 0.97 18.79
C GLU A 17 -38.10 0.44 19.70
N GLU A 18 -36.95 1.12 19.73
CA GLU A 18 -35.87 0.78 20.66
C GLU A 18 -35.94 1.60 21.97
N SER A 19 -36.49 2.81 21.93
CA SER A 19 -36.55 3.76 23.07
C SER A 19 -35.22 3.85 23.83
N SER A 20 -34.11 3.81 23.09
CA SER A 20 -32.78 3.62 23.64
C SER A 20 -32.21 4.93 24.19
N HIS A 21 -31.66 4.84 25.40
CA HIS A 21 -30.90 5.93 26.03
C HIS A 21 -29.40 5.62 26.15
N ARG A 22 -28.95 4.56 25.47
CA ARG A 22 -27.61 4.02 25.60
C ARG A 22 -26.56 4.94 25.00
N CYS A 23 -25.54 5.23 25.78
CA CYS A 23 -24.38 5.99 25.36
C CYS A 23 -23.07 5.39 25.88
N LYS A 24 -21.97 5.78 25.25
CA LYS A 24 -20.61 5.44 25.65
C LYS A 24 -19.83 6.70 26.00
N ILE A 25 -19.40 6.80 27.25
CA ILE A 25 -18.71 7.96 27.81
C ILE A 25 -17.22 7.67 27.85
N PHE A 26 -16.44 8.57 27.27
CA PHE A 26 -14.98 8.53 27.28
C PHE A 26 -14.47 9.65 28.18
N TYR A 27 -14.07 9.30 29.39
CA TYR A 27 -13.57 10.27 30.35
C TYR A 27 -12.14 10.69 30.00
N THR A 28 -11.80 11.95 30.27
CA THR A 28 -10.46 12.51 30.05
C THR A 28 -9.35 11.82 30.85
N ASP A 29 -9.71 11.10 31.92
CA ASP A 29 -8.81 10.29 32.73
C ASP A 29 -8.60 8.86 32.21
N GLY A 30 -9.16 8.53 31.04
CA GLY A 30 -9.03 7.23 30.38
C GLY A 30 -10.10 6.21 30.78
N ARG A 31 -11.01 6.53 31.73
CA ARG A 31 -12.15 5.65 32.01
C ARG A 31 -13.12 5.65 30.83
N VAL A 32 -13.74 4.49 30.60
CA VAL A 32 -14.81 4.30 29.61
C VAL A 32 -16.02 3.69 30.31
N GLU A 33 -17.20 4.24 30.07
CA GLU A 33 -18.45 3.79 30.68
C GLU A 33 -19.51 3.63 29.59
N GLU A 34 -20.15 2.46 29.53
CA GLU A 34 -21.38 2.25 28.77
C GLU A 34 -22.56 2.32 29.74
N THR A 35 -23.51 3.21 29.48
CA THR A 35 -24.58 3.57 30.42
C THR A 35 -25.75 4.20 29.67
N GLU A 36 -26.86 4.44 30.37
CA GLU A 36 -27.98 5.24 29.87
C GLU A 36 -27.95 6.68 30.42
N ARG A 37 -28.43 7.63 29.61
CA ARG A 37 -28.68 9.03 30.00
C ARG A 37 -30.03 9.47 29.45
N GLU A 38 -30.94 9.88 30.33
CA GLU A 38 -32.35 10.17 30.00
C GLU A 38 -32.51 11.24 28.90
N ASN A 39 -31.55 12.15 28.77
CA ASN A 39 -31.57 13.24 27.78
C ASN A 39 -30.84 12.88 26.46
N ILE A 40 -30.39 11.63 26.31
CA ILE A 40 -29.78 11.11 25.09
C ILE A 40 -30.76 10.11 24.48
N PHE A 41 -31.53 10.52 23.48
CA PHE A 41 -32.36 9.62 22.69
C PHE A 41 -31.50 9.06 21.55
N THR A 42 -31.16 7.77 21.62
CA THR A 42 -30.26 7.11 20.67
C THR A 42 -31.08 6.50 19.52
N PRO A 43 -30.77 6.83 18.24
CA PRO A 43 -31.50 6.28 17.11
C PRO A 43 -31.34 4.76 17.01
N PRO A 44 -32.38 4.04 16.54
CA PRO A 44 -32.30 2.60 16.31
C PRO A 44 -31.08 2.22 15.48
N GLY A 45 -30.36 1.19 15.92
CA GLY A 45 -29.12 0.70 15.29
C GLY A 45 -27.86 1.53 15.54
N TRP A 46 -27.92 2.61 16.32
CA TRP A 46 -26.75 3.45 16.64
C TRP A 46 -26.37 3.39 18.11
N THR A 47 -25.20 3.92 18.45
CA THR A 47 -24.81 4.23 19.83
C THR A 47 -24.23 5.64 19.89
N VAL A 48 -24.73 6.47 20.81
CA VAL A 48 -24.18 7.80 21.06
C VAL A 48 -22.89 7.69 21.87
N TRP A 49 -21.90 8.52 21.56
CA TRP A 49 -20.67 8.61 22.34
C TRP A 49 -20.23 10.06 22.56
N PHE A 50 -19.50 10.32 23.64
CA PHE A 50 -18.95 11.65 23.91
C PHE A 50 -17.77 11.62 24.89
N ARG A 51 -16.90 12.64 24.79
CA ARG A 51 -15.84 12.95 25.76
C ARG A 51 -16.43 13.61 27.00
N HIS A 52 -15.92 13.28 28.19
CA HIS A 52 -16.37 13.91 29.43
C HIS A 52 -15.24 14.26 30.39
N GLY A 53 -15.30 15.47 30.97
CA GLY A 53 -14.39 15.91 32.03
C GLY A 53 -13.30 16.89 31.60
N LEU A 54 -12.33 17.11 32.50
CA LEU A 54 -11.21 18.05 32.36
C LEU A 54 -9.89 17.30 32.10
N PRO A 55 -8.88 17.91 31.45
CA PRO A 55 -8.81 19.30 31.01
C PRO A 55 -9.43 19.55 29.63
N VAL A 56 -9.63 20.83 29.31
CA VAL A 56 -9.95 21.31 27.97
C VAL A 56 -8.70 21.99 27.43
N GLU A 57 -8.05 21.38 26.45
CA GLU A 57 -6.68 21.74 26.07
C GLU A 57 -6.58 23.14 25.46
N HIS A 58 -7.62 23.58 24.74
CA HIS A 58 -7.65 24.87 24.04
C HIS A 58 -8.29 26.00 24.87
N ASP A 59 -8.90 25.69 26.02
CA ASP A 59 -9.56 26.66 26.90
C ASP A 59 -9.28 26.31 28.36
N PRO A 60 -8.10 26.69 28.90
CA PRO A 60 -7.69 26.36 30.26
C PRO A 60 -8.59 26.97 31.37
N ASP A 61 -9.34 28.03 31.03
CA ASP A 61 -10.27 28.69 31.96
C ASP A 61 -11.64 27.98 32.01
N ASN A 62 -11.87 26.98 31.14
CA ASN A 62 -13.08 26.17 31.15
C ASN A 62 -13.12 25.27 32.40
N THR A 63 -13.97 25.63 33.36
CA THR A 63 -14.14 24.85 34.60
C THR A 63 -15.16 23.71 34.49
N VAL A 64 -15.89 23.60 33.37
CA VAL A 64 -16.94 22.59 33.16
C VAL A 64 -16.37 21.34 32.50
N GLY A 65 -15.42 21.51 31.58
CA GLY A 65 -14.85 20.41 30.82
C GLY A 65 -15.65 20.03 29.57
N TRP A 66 -15.24 18.93 28.94
CA TRP A 66 -16.03 18.26 27.92
C TRP A 66 -17.33 17.76 28.54
N ALA A 67 -18.47 18.11 27.95
CA ALA A 67 -19.77 17.91 28.57
C ALA A 67 -20.61 16.83 27.89
N GLN A 68 -21.53 16.27 28.68
CA GLN A 68 -22.59 15.41 28.19
C GLN A 68 -23.51 16.18 27.23
N PRO A 69 -23.81 15.62 26.04
CA PRO A 69 -24.75 16.20 25.10
C PRO A 69 -26.21 15.89 25.46
N GLU A 70 -27.10 16.56 24.77
CA GLU A 70 -28.47 16.13 24.54
C GLU A 70 -28.59 15.64 23.09
N VAL A 71 -29.33 14.55 22.87
CA VAL A 71 -29.53 13.97 21.54
C VAL A 71 -31.00 13.69 21.34
N ARG A 72 -31.59 14.15 20.24
CA ARG A 72 -33.00 13.92 19.89
C ARG A 72 -33.19 13.99 18.38
N ASP A 73 -34.37 13.65 17.90
CA ASP A 73 -34.74 13.88 16.51
C ASP A 73 -35.14 15.34 16.26
N ALA A 74 -34.88 15.80 15.03
CA ALA A 74 -35.29 17.08 14.51
C ALA A 74 -36.26 16.85 13.35
N TRP A 75 -37.52 17.20 13.54
CA TRP A 75 -38.57 16.97 12.56
C TRP A 75 -38.67 18.10 11.54
N ILE A 76 -38.91 17.75 10.28
CA ILE A 76 -39.09 18.69 9.17
C ILE A 76 -40.26 19.67 9.42
N THR A 77 -41.26 19.24 10.18
CA THR A 77 -42.42 20.06 10.57
C THR A 77 -42.08 21.11 11.62
N GLY A 78 -40.98 20.95 12.37
CA GLY A 78 -40.47 21.92 13.33
C GLY A 78 -39.63 23.01 12.67
N ASP A 79 -38.60 22.61 11.92
CA ASP A 79 -37.81 23.51 11.08
C ASP A 79 -37.21 22.73 9.88
N PRO A 80 -37.70 22.96 8.65
CA PRO A 80 -37.22 22.24 7.47
C PRO A 80 -35.73 22.38 7.17
N VAL A 81 -35.07 23.44 7.64
CA VAL A 81 -33.64 23.62 7.40
C VAL A 81 -32.78 22.68 8.24
N ARG A 82 -33.35 22.07 9.28
CA ARG A 82 -32.69 21.11 10.16
C ARG A 82 -32.77 19.67 9.69
N VAL A 83 -33.35 19.44 8.51
CA VAL A 83 -33.50 18.14 7.88
C VAL A 83 -32.95 18.22 6.45
N HIS A 84 -32.11 17.27 6.05
CA HIS A 84 -31.58 17.23 4.69
C HIS A 84 -32.51 16.43 3.77
N SER A 85 -32.95 15.26 4.22
CA SER A 85 -33.86 14.38 3.49
C SER A 85 -34.90 13.74 4.42
N GLY A 86 -35.95 13.14 3.85
CA GLY A 86 -36.96 12.43 4.65
C GLY A 86 -37.86 13.34 5.51
N GLN A 87 -38.19 12.88 6.73
CA GLN A 87 -39.05 13.56 7.68
C GLN A 87 -38.31 14.05 8.92
N LYS A 88 -37.16 13.46 9.27
CA LYS A 88 -36.41 13.87 10.45
C LYS A 88 -34.91 13.55 10.33
N ALA A 89 -34.11 14.45 10.90
CA ALA A 89 -32.67 14.28 11.07
C ALA A 89 -32.33 14.06 12.55
N LEU A 90 -31.06 13.78 12.83
CA LEU A 90 -30.56 13.74 14.21
C LEU A 90 -30.06 15.13 14.65
N LEU A 91 -30.41 15.53 15.87
CA LEU A 91 -29.86 16.69 16.57
C LEU A 91 -29.03 16.22 17.78
N PHE A 92 -27.76 16.63 17.82
CA PHE A 92 -26.82 16.43 18.92
C PHE A 92 -26.35 17.81 19.39
N PHE A 93 -26.57 18.19 20.66
CA PHE A 93 -26.27 19.55 21.10
C PHE A 93 -25.79 19.67 22.55
N THR A 94 -25.19 20.82 22.86
CA THR A 94 -24.80 21.21 24.21
C THR A 94 -25.12 22.67 24.47
N PHE A 95 -25.93 22.95 25.49
CA PHE A 95 -26.31 24.33 25.83
C PHE A 95 -25.30 24.99 26.78
N PHE A 96 -24.70 26.12 26.39
CA PHE A 96 -23.63 26.82 27.14
C PHE A 96 -22.42 25.95 27.49
N ARG A 97 -22.15 24.93 26.68
CA ARG A 97 -21.10 23.93 26.94
C ARG A 97 -20.45 23.48 25.64
N ILE A 98 -19.31 22.82 25.76
CA ILE A 98 -18.58 22.21 24.65
C ILE A 98 -18.78 20.70 24.61
N HIS A 99 -18.64 20.12 23.43
CA HIS A 99 -18.64 18.66 23.24
C HIS A 99 -17.54 18.22 22.28
N ASP A 100 -17.17 16.96 22.42
CA ASP A 100 -16.46 16.16 21.43
C ASP A 100 -17.15 14.80 21.43
N GLY A 101 -17.93 14.49 20.40
CA GLY A 101 -18.84 13.37 20.44
C GLY A 101 -19.59 13.15 19.15
N GLY A 102 -20.46 12.15 19.14
CA GLY A 102 -21.32 11.85 18.00
C GLY A 102 -21.94 10.47 18.14
N LEU A 103 -21.96 9.73 17.03
CA LEU A 103 -22.57 8.40 16.96
C LEU A 103 -21.63 7.39 16.34
N PHE A 104 -21.82 6.12 16.66
CA PHE A 104 -21.17 5.03 15.95
C PHE A 104 -22.13 3.87 15.69
N GLN A 105 -21.82 3.10 14.64
CA GLN A 105 -22.49 1.85 14.30
C GLN A 105 -21.44 0.85 13.84
N GLN A 106 -21.59 -0.41 14.28
CA GLN A 106 -20.79 -1.50 13.74
C GLN A 106 -21.52 -2.14 12.56
N VAL A 107 -20.80 -2.38 11.47
CA VAL A 107 -21.36 -2.87 10.21
C VAL A 107 -20.57 -4.11 9.76
N GLU A 108 -21.29 -5.18 9.46
CA GLU A 108 -20.71 -6.41 8.92
C GLU A 108 -20.29 -6.21 7.45
N VAL A 109 -19.09 -6.64 7.10
CA VAL A 109 -18.47 -6.47 5.78
C VAL A 109 -17.51 -7.63 5.49
N ASP A 110 -17.16 -7.87 4.23
CA ASP A 110 -16.11 -8.83 3.92
C ASP A 110 -14.71 -8.28 4.28
N PRO A 111 -13.83 -9.06 4.94
CA PRO A 111 -12.44 -8.68 5.12
C PRO A 111 -11.78 -8.34 3.77
N GLY A 112 -11.05 -7.23 3.70
CA GLY A 112 -10.44 -6.73 2.47
C GLY A 112 -11.36 -5.86 1.60
N ALA A 113 -12.65 -5.74 1.92
CA ALA A 113 -13.54 -4.80 1.24
C ALA A 113 -13.03 -3.36 1.42
N ARG A 114 -12.93 -2.61 0.32
CA ARG A 114 -12.68 -1.16 0.38
C ARG A 114 -14.02 -0.46 0.57
N LEU A 115 -14.09 0.36 1.59
CA LEU A 115 -15.31 1.02 2.04
C LEU A 115 -15.18 2.53 1.88
N ARG A 116 -16.30 3.20 1.62
CA ARG A 116 -16.42 4.66 1.64
C ARG A 116 -17.57 5.06 2.55
N LEU A 117 -17.28 5.93 3.51
CA LEU A 117 -18.26 6.51 4.43
C LEU A 117 -18.52 7.97 4.06
N THR A 118 -19.80 8.34 3.99
CA THR A 118 -20.31 9.69 3.75
C THR A 118 -21.41 10.02 4.75
N ALA A 119 -21.58 11.30 5.06
CA ALA A 119 -22.71 11.82 5.82
C ALA A 119 -22.97 13.27 5.45
N TRP A 120 -24.19 13.75 5.70
CA TRP A 120 -24.54 15.16 5.63
C TRP A 120 -24.64 15.74 7.03
N ALA A 121 -24.14 16.95 7.19
CA ALA A 121 -24.23 17.65 8.47
C ALA A 121 -24.32 19.17 8.27
N HIS A 122 -24.80 19.85 9.31
CA HIS A 122 -24.52 21.28 9.51
C HIS A 122 -24.69 21.66 10.99
N ALA A 123 -24.13 22.80 11.36
CA ALA A 123 -24.26 23.36 12.70
C ALA A 123 -25.17 24.60 12.75
N TRP A 124 -25.74 24.82 13.93
CA TRP A 124 -26.09 26.15 14.43
C TRP A 124 -25.26 26.45 15.67
N SER A 125 -24.53 27.56 15.64
CA SER A 125 -23.53 27.93 16.64
C SER A 125 -23.67 29.40 17.00
N ASN A 126 -24.43 29.71 18.05
CA ASN A 126 -24.89 31.07 18.36
C ASN A 126 -24.55 31.48 19.79
N HIS A 127 -23.97 32.67 19.95
CA HIS A 127 -23.53 33.21 21.23
C HIS A 127 -24.60 34.14 21.83
N ASP A 128 -24.84 34.05 23.14
CA ASP A 128 -25.90 34.82 23.82
C ASP A 128 -25.59 36.32 23.95
N GLN A 129 -24.32 36.69 23.87
CA GLN A 129 -23.85 38.08 23.78
C GLN A 129 -23.39 38.48 22.36
N GLY A 130 -23.76 37.67 21.36
CA GLY A 130 -23.43 37.93 19.95
C GLY A 130 -24.27 39.05 19.34
N ALA A 131 -24.07 39.30 18.04
CA ALA A 131 -24.83 40.33 17.30
C ALA A 131 -26.32 39.96 17.14
N HIS A 132 -26.64 38.66 17.10
CA HIS A 132 -27.99 38.13 16.87
C HIS A 132 -28.27 36.98 17.84
N PRO A 133 -28.40 37.25 19.15
CA PRO A 133 -28.57 36.21 20.15
C PRO A 133 -29.89 35.47 19.93
N ASP A 134 -29.85 34.14 20.05
CA ASP A 134 -30.99 33.23 19.86
C ASP A 134 -31.63 33.23 18.46
N ASP A 135 -31.02 33.89 17.46
CA ASP A 135 -31.48 33.81 16.08
C ASP A 135 -31.13 32.43 15.50
N PRO A 136 -32.12 31.58 15.15
CA PRO A 136 -31.87 30.23 14.66
C PRO A 136 -31.18 30.21 13.29
N ARG A 137 -31.10 31.34 12.58
CA ARG A 137 -30.47 31.43 11.26
C ARG A 137 -29.10 32.12 11.30
N TRP A 138 -28.67 32.60 12.47
CA TRP A 138 -27.35 33.20 12.66
C TRP A 138 -26.40 32.25 13.39
N SER A 139 -25.24 32.01 12.78
CA SER A 139 -24.10 31.40 13.46
C SER A 139 -22.93 32.37 13.55
N GLU A 140 -22.19 32.33 14.66
CA GLU A 140 -21.06 33.22 14.90
C GLU A 140 -19.83 32.86 14.04
N GLY A 141 -19.05 33.89 13.72
CA GLY A 141 -17.82 33.77 12.93
C GLY A 141 -17.78 34.74 11.76
N GLU A 142 -16.59 35.28 11.49
CA GLU A 142 -16.36 36.12 10.33
C GLU A 142 -16.70 35.36 9.04
N GLY A 143 -17.60 35.94 8.24
CA GLY A 143 -18.10 35.32 7.00
C GLY A 143 -19.14 34.22 7.20
N VAL A 144 -19.44 33.81 8.45
CA VAL A 144 -20.51 32.84 8.76
C VAL A 144 -21.87 33.57 8.78
N GLY A 145 -22.27 34.19 9.88
CA GLY A 145 -23.54 34.94 9.98
C GLY A 145 -24.73 34.13 9.48
N TYR A 146 -25.46 34.68 8.50
CA TYR A 146 -26.58 34.02 7.81
C TYR A 146 -26.17 33.12 6.63
N ASN A 147 -24.88 33.08 6.28
CA ASN A 147 -24.41 32.38 5.07
C ASN A 147 -24.44 30.86 5.26
N HIS A 148 -24.70 30.13 4.18
CA HIS A 148 -24.45 28.70 4.09
C HIS A 148 -22.94 28.47 4.01
N PHE A 149 -22.29 28.40 5.16
CA PHE A 149 -20.84 28.41 5.27
C PHE A 149 -20.25 27.00 5.19
N TYR A 150 -19.14 26.89 4.47
CA TYR A 150 -18.33 25.67 4.40
C TYR A 150 -16.85 26.03 4.36
N ALA A 151 -16.05 25.42 5.21
CA ALA A 151 -14.60 25.44 5.10
C ALA A 151 -14.00 24.13 5.62
N LEU A 152 -12.91 23.67 4.99
CA LEU A 152 -12.16 22.52 5.50
C LEU A 152 -11.45 22.89 6.81
N GLU A 153 -11.34 21.92 7.72
CA GLU A 153 -10.54 22.07 8.93
C GLU A 153 -9.10 22.49 8.58
N GLY A 154 -8.61 23.53 9.24
CA GLY A 154 -7.28 24.11 8.96
C GLY A 154 -7.23 25.04 7.74
N ALA A 155 -8.37 25.39 7.15
CA ALA A 155 -8.43 26.46 6.16
C ALA A 155 -7.85 27.76 6.75
N PRO A 156 -6.99 28.48 6.01
CA PRO A 156 -6.38 29.71 6.50
C PRO A 156 -7.42 30.83 6.61
N GLY A 157 -7.16 31.81 7.47
CA GLY A 157 -7.97 33.03 7.57
C GLY A 157 -9.30 32.88 8.32
N LEU A 158 -9.59 31.72 8.91
CA LEU A 158 -10.77 31.56 9.78
C LEU A 158 -10.49 32.10 11.19
N ASP A 159 -11.43 32.88 11.72
CA ASP A 159 -11.43 33.31 13.11
C ASP A 159 -11.80 32.14 14.07
N SER A 160 -11.70 32.37 15.38
CA SER A 160 -11.98 31.33 16.39
C SER A 160 -13.45 30.91 16.43
N ASN A 161 -14.36 31.80 16.05
CA ASN A 161 -15.79 31.58 16.10
C ASN A 161 -16.26 30.75 14.90
N ALA A 162 -15.76 31.03 13.70
CA ALA A 162 -15.98 30.21 12.51
C ALA A 162 -15.37 28.81 12.67
N LYS A 163 -14.28 28.68 13.44
CA LYS A 163 -13.70 27.38 13.80
C LYS A 163 -14.45 26.64 14.90
N ASN A 164 -15.43 27.27 15.54
CA ASN A 164 -16.06 26.72 16.73
C ASN A 164 -16.53 25.29 16.51
N PHE A 165 -17.22 25.03 15.41
CA PHE A 165 -17.86 23.76 15.11
C PHE A 165 -17.13 23.03 13.97
N THR A 166 -16.82 21.76 14.17
CA THR A 166 -16.20 20.93 13.13
C THR A 166 -16.82 19.53 13.10
N PHE A 167 -16.97 18.99 11.89
CA PHE A 167 -17.55 17.67 11.62
C PHE A 167 -16.53 16.74 10.96
N TRP A 168 -16.53 15.47 11.36
CA TRP A 168 -15.77 14.39 10.74
C TRP A 168 -16.60 13.11 10.62
N VAL A 169 -16.23 12.29 9.65
CA VAL A 169 -16.62 10.89 9.58
C VAL A 169 -15.38 10.00 9.69
N GLY A 170 -15.49 8.84 10.33
CA GLY A 170 -14.37 7.93 10.58
C GLY A 170 -14.74 6.47 10.40
N ILE A 171 -13.76 5.63 10.05
CA ILE A 171 -13.91 4.18 9.97
C ILE A 171 -12.81 3.55 10.83
N ASP A 172 -13.18 2.74 11.82
CA ASP A 172 -12.25 1.74 12.38
C ASP A 172 -12.33 0.46 11.53
N PRO A 173 -11.29 0.14 10.75
CA PRO A 173 -11.29 -1.02 9.88
C PRO A 173 -11.19 -2.35 10.64
N THR A 174 -10.91 -2.32 11.95
CA THR A 174 -10.81 -3.50 12.83
C THR A 174 -12.09 -3.79 13.59
N GLY A 175 -13.07 -2.88 13.55
CA GLY A 175 -14.33 -3.01 14.28
C GLY A 175 -14.26 -2.58 15.76
N GLY A 176 -13.17 -1.91 16.18
CA GLY A 176 -13.06 -1.30 17.51
C GLY A 176 -14.12 -0.21 17.73
N THR A 177 -14.55 -0.01 18.98
CA THR A 177 -15.62 0.97 19.33
C THR A 177 -15.10 2.20 20.07
N ASP A 178 -13.77 2.34 20.17
CA ASP A 178 -13.12 3.51 20.75
C ASP A 178 -12.84 4.54 19.64
N PRO A 179 -13.51 5.71 19.61
CA PRO A 179 -13.32 6.74 18.60
C PRO A 179 -11.94 7.42 18.69
N TYR A 180 -11.20 7.21 19.79
CA TYR A 180 -9.86 7.77 20.01
C TYR A 180 -8.74 6.76 19.73
N ALA A 181 -9.07 5.53 19.34
CA ALA A 181 -8.05 4.54 19.00
C ALA A 181 -7.29 4.93 17.73
N ASP A 182 -5.99 4.66 17.70
CA ASP A 182 -5.11 4.89 16.54
C ASP A 182 -5.52 4.06 15.31
N THR A 183 -6.40 3.06 15.49
CA THR A 183 -6.98 2.27 14.40
C THR A 183 -8.01 3.05 13.59
N VAL A 184 -8.63 4.09 14.18
CA VAL A 184 -9.68 4.87 13.49
C VAL A 184 -9.06 5.73 12.40
N ILE A 185 -9.49 5.50 11.17
CA ILE A 185 -9.15 6.34 10.02
C ILE A 185 -10.20 7.43 9.93
N TRP A 186 -9.82 8.66 10.31
CA TRP A 186 -10.67 9.84 10.19
C TRP A 186 -10.52 10.51 8.82
N GLY A 187 -11.65 10.96 8.26
CA GLY A 187 -11.67 11.84 7.08
C GLY A 187 -11.18 13.25 7.41
N LYS A 188 -11.11 14.11 6.39
CA LYS A 188 -10.80 15.53 6.59
C LYS A 188 -11.97 16.22 7.32
N GLY A 189 -11.68 17.00 8.35
CA GLY A 189 -12.72 17.77 9.04
C GLY A 189 -13.29 18.91 8.19
N ALA A 190 -14.51 19.34 8.48
CA ALA A 190 -15.12 20.53 7.88
C ALA A 190 -15.97 21.32 8.88
N HIS A 191 -15.88 22.65 8.78
CA HIS A 191 -16.75 23.62 9.41
C HIS A 191 -17.95 23.86 8.50
N ILE A 192 -19.16 23.48 8.94
CA ILE A 192 -20.38 23.53 8.14
C ILE A 192 -21.48 24.22 8.94
N TYR A 193 -22.03 25.33 8.45
CA TYR A 193 -23.06 26.08 9.17
C TYR A 193 -24.27 26.40 8.30
N ASN A 194 -25.42 26.51 8.96
CA ASN A 194 -26.68 27.06 8.44
C ASN A 194 -27.34 26.33 7.25
N ALA A 195 -26.65 25.40 6.59
CA ALA A 195 -27.23 24.48 5.62
C ALA A 195 -26.42 23.18 5.52
N HIS A 196 -27.12 22.07 5.33
CA HIS A 196 -26.52 20.76 5.13
C HIS A 196 -25.52 20.76 3.97
N ARG A 197 -24.33 20.20 4.23
CA ARG A 197 -23.30 19.91 3.22
C ARG A 197 -22.73 18.51 3.48
N PRO A 198 -22.17 17.85 2.45
CA PRO A 198 -21.45 16.61 2.66
C PRO A 198 -20.22 16.87 3.52
N VAL A 199 -20.07 16.09 4.59
CA VAL A 199 -18.81 15.99 5.33
C VAL A 199 -17.79 15.32 4.43
N PRO A 200 -16.50 15.76 4.41
CA PRO A 200 -15.51 15.13 3.56
C PRO A 200 -15.45 13.61 3.83
N PRO A 201 -15.60 12.78 2.78
CA PRO A 201 -15.69 11.34 2.95
C PRO A 201 -14.38 10.74 3.43
N VAL A 202 -14.48 9.54 3.99
CA VAL A 202 -13.31 8.71 4.33
C VAL A 202 -13.42 7.35 3.66
N GLU A 203 -12.29 6.80 3.27
CA GLU A 203 -12.20 5.45 2.74
C GLU A 203 -11.23 4.61 3.57
N ALA A 204 -11.57 3.34 3.76
CA ALA A 204 -10.76 2.39 4.50
C ALA A 204 -10.96 0.97 3.95
N THR A 205 -9.93 0.13 4.07
CA THR A 205 -10.05 -1.30 3.77
C THR A 205 -10.36 -2.05 5.06
N ALA A 206 -11.45 -2.82 5.06
CA ALA A 206 -11.82 -3.68 6.20
C ALA A 206 -10.70 -4.67 6.52
N ARG A 207 -10.34 -4.76 7.80
CA ARG A 207 -9.32 -5.70 8.33
C ARG A 207 -9.94 -6.87 9.09
N ALA A 208 -11.26 -6.82 9.28
CA ALA A 208 -12.07 -7.85 9.92
C ALA A 208 -13.39 -8.00 9.15
N ASP A 209 -14.23 -8.94 9.58
CA ASP A 209 -15.60 -9.16 9.09
C ASP A 209 -16.60 -8.10 9.57
N ARG A 210 -16.12 -7.15 10.39
CA ARG A 210 -16.89 -6.03 10.91
C ARG A 210 -16.01 -4.79 11.00
N VAL A 211 -16.59 -3.65 10.65
CA VAL A 211 -15.98 -2.32 10.85
C VAL A 211 -16.86 -1.49 11.78
N THR A 212 -16.30 -0.42 12.35
CA THR A 212 -17.09 0.60 13.06
C THR A 212 -17.02 1.90 12.28
N ILE A 213 -18.18 2.50 12.02
CA ILE A 213 -18.26 3.86 11.48
C ILE A 213 -18.53 4.85 12.61
N PHE A 214 -17.97 6.05 12.50
CA PHE A 214 -18.12 7.11 13.47
C PHE A 214 -18.57 8.40 12.78
N LEU A 215 -19.55 9.07 13.39
CA LEU A 215 -19.85 10.48 13.20
C LEU A 215 -19.25 11.24 14.39
N ARG A 216 -18.64 12.40 14.13
CA ARG A 216 -18.03 13.23 15.16
C ARG A 216 -18.31 14.70 14.90
N SER A 217 -18.87 15.38 15.89
CA SER A 217 -18.86 16.83 16.01
C SER A 217 -18.00 17.24 17.21
N ARG A 218 -17.32 18.38 17.08
CA ARG A 218 -16.58 19.00 18.18
C ARG A 218 -16.79 20.50 18.19
N THR A 219 -16.92 21.05 19.40
CA THR A 219 -16.98 22.49 19.63
C THR A 219 -15.77 23.03 20.39
N LEU A 220 -15.36 24.26 20.08
CA LEU A 220 -14.30 24.97 20.80
C LEU A 220 -14.83 25.78 21.97
N TRP A 221 -15.95 26.48 21.78
CA TRP A 221 -16.42 27.49 22.72
C TRP A 221 -17.80 27.11 23.27
N PRO A 222 -18.06 27.42 24.56
CA PRO A 222 -19.32 27.11 25.23
C PRO A 222 -20.42 28.12 24.84
N PHE A 223 -20.65 28.27 23.54
CA PHE A 223 -21.75 29.09 23.02
C PHE A 223 -23.08 28.57 23.54
N LYS A 224 -24.07 29.47 23.60
CA LYS A 224 -25.41 29.13 24.09
C LYS A 224 -26.01 28.01 23.26
N HIS A 225 -25.94 28.12 21.93
CA HIS A 225 -26.36 27.08 21.01
C HIS A 225 -25.14 26.49 20.32
N ASN A 226 -25.04 25.17 20.37
CA ASN A 226 -23.97 24.37 19.80
C ASN A 226 -24.66 23.08 19.30
N ASP A 227 -25.33 23.20 18.17
CA ASP A 227 -26.28 22.23 17.67
C ASP A 227 -25.73 21.59 16.39
N ALA A 228 -25.39 20.30 16.47
CA ALA A 228 -25.02 19.48 15.32
C ALA A 228 -26.25 18.77 14.77
N TYR A 229 -26.55 18.98 13.50
CA TYR A 229 -27.53 18.20 12.75
C TYR A 229 -26.81 17.21 11.84
N TRP A 230 -27.27 15.96 11.82
CA TRP A 230 -26.75 14.88 11.00
C TRP A 230 -27.86 14.20 10.21
N ASP A 231 -27.56 13.85 8.97
CA ASP A 231 -28.50 13.17 8.08
C ASP A 231 -27.77 12.36 6.99
N ASP A 232 -28.50 11.49 6.30
CA ASP A 232 -28.07 10.74 5.12
C ASP A 232 -26.67 10.09 5.23
N VAL A 233 -26.46 9.31 6.29
CA VAL A 233 -25.23 8.54 6.48
C VAL A 233 -25.24 7.31 5.58
N ALA A 234 -24.15 7.12 4.85
CA ALA A 234 -23.97 5.95 3.99
C ALA A 234 -22.57 5.36 4.05
N LEU A 235 -22.53 4.02 4.14
CA LEU A 235 -21.32 3.20 4.01
C LEU A 235 -21.53 2.30 2.80
N GLN A 236 -20.60 2.35 1.85
CA GLN A 236 -20.69 1.57 0.62
C GLN A 236 -19.37 0.85 0.36
N VAL A 237 -19.45 -0.37 -0.17
CA VAL A 237 -18.28 -1.02 -0.79
C VAL A 237 -17.95 -0.25 -2.08
N VAL A 238 -16.72 0.21 -2.19
CA VAL A 238 -16.18 0.83 -3.41
C VAL A 238 -15.20 -0.13 -4.04
N ALA A 239 -15.31 -0.31 -5.37
CA ALA A 239 -14.32 -1.08 -6.10
C ALA A 239 -12.93 -0.45 -5.89
N PRO A 240 -11.85 -1.25 -5.80
CA PRO A 240 -10.51 -0.69 -5.86
C PRO A 240 -10.37 0.16 -7.13
N ALA A 241 -9.63 1.27 -7.04
CA ALA A 241 -9.36 2.11 -8.20
C ALA A 241 -8.74 1.26 -9.32
N PRO A 242 -9.19 1.42 -10.57
CA PRO A 242 -8.63 0.67 -11.68
C PRO A 242 -7.14 0.99 -11.83
N TRP A 243 -6.32 -0.03 -12.06
CA TRP A 243 -4.89 0.12 -12.29
C TRP A 243 -4.44 -0.66 -13.52
N VAL A 244 -3.41 -0.14 -14.20
CA VAL A 244 -2.69 -0.79 -15.30
C VAL A 244 -1.21 -0.56 -15.06
N ARG A 245 -0.38 -1.60 -15.21
CA ARG A 245 1.07 -1.55 -14.96
C ARG A 245 1.82 -2.28 -16.06
N MET A 246 2.89 -1.67 -16.54
CA MET A 246 3.83 -2.28 -17.49
C MET A 246 5.15 -2.59 -16.78
N THR A 247 5.73 -3.75 -17.08
CA THR A 247 7.01 -4.20 -16.53
C THR A 247 7.88 -4.79 -17.64
N PHE A 248 9.19 -4.68 -17.48
CA PHE A 248 10.20 -5.15 -18.43
C PHE A 248 11.09 -6.20 -17.76
N ASP A 249 11.37 -7.29 -18.47
CA ASP A 249 12.32 -8.32 -18.07
C ASP A 249 13.28 -8.64 -19.24
N PRO A 250 14.59 -8.36 -19.10
CA PRO A 250 15.21 -7.70 -17.95
C PRO A 250 14.80 -6.22 -17.84
N ALA A 251 14.92 -5.65 -16.62
CA ALA A 251 14.61 -4.25 -16.36
C ALA A 251 15.65 -3.27 -16.95
N GLU A 252 16.89 -3.74 -17.15
CA GLU A 252 17.98 -3.00 -17.81
C GLU A 252 18.48 -3.80 -19.03
N PRO A 253 17.71 -3.83 -20.14
CA PRO A 253 18.05 -4.65 -21.29
C PRO A 253 19.26 -4.14 -22.06
N VAL A 254 19.97 -5.07 -22.69
CA VAL A 254 21.06 -4.74 -23.61
C VAL A 254 20.72 -5.02 -25.07
N VAL A 255 21.50 -4.44 -25.98
CA VAL A 255 21.38 -4.66 -27.43
C VAL A 255 21.43 -6.16 -27.75
N GLN A 256 20.53 -6.63 -28.61
CA GLN A 256 20.30 -8.03 -29.02
C GLN A 256 19.74 -8.96 -27.94
N GLU A 257 19.36 -8.44 -26.77
CA GLU A 257 18.69 -9.22 -25.73
C GLU A 257 17.17 -9.28 -25.96
N VAL A 258 16.54 -10.40 -25.62
CA VAL A 258 15.08 -10.51 -25.69
C VAL A 258 14.47 -9.78 -24.49
N VAL A 259 13.67 -8.74 -24.74
CA VAL A 259 12.96 -8.00 -23.71
C VAL A 259 11.53 -8.49 -23.63
N ARG A 260 11.12 -9.05 -22.50
CA ARG A 260 9.73 -9.39 -22.21
C ARG A 260 9.03 -8.20 -21.55
N VAL A 261 7.92 -7.78 -22.14
CA VAL A 261 7.01 -6.78 -21.59
C VAL A 261 5.79 -7.50 -21.03
N THR A 262 5.48 -7.26 -19.76
CA THR A 262 4.25 -7.76 -19.14
C THR A 262 3.40 -6.58 -18.69
N VAL A 263 2.17 -6.52 -19.21
CA VAL A 263 1.16 -5.54 -18.80
C VAL A 263 0.14 -6.25 -17.94
N ALA A 264 -0.04 -5.81 -16.70
CA ALA A 264 -1.06 -6.31 -15.79
C ALA A 264 -2.10 -5.22 -15.49
N SER A 265 -3.35 -5.60 -15.29
CA SER A 265 -4.46 -4.67 -15.09
C SER A 265 -5.55 -5.23 -14.17
N SER A 266 -6.25 -4.36 -13.45
CA SER A 266 -7.51 -4.73 -12.77
C SER A 266 -8.75 -4.60 -13.67
N VAL A 267 -8.58 -4.10 -14.90
CA VAL A 267 -9.65 -3.89 -15.88
C VAL A 267 -9.33 -4.69 -17.14
N ALA A 268 -10.35 -5.29 -17.74
CA ALA A 268 -10.23 -5.97 -19.03
C ALA A 268 -10.05 -4.94 -20.15
N TYR A 269 -9.11 -5.21 -21.05
CA TYR A 269 -8.99 -4.51 -22.33
C TYR A 269 -9.17 -5.51 -23.46
N GLU A 270 -9.86 -5.09 -24.52
CA GLU A 270 -10.08 -5.88 -25.72
C GLU A 270 -9.23 -5.35 -26.87
N ASP A 271 -8.99 -6.20 -27.88
CA ASP A 271 -8.20 -5.88 -29.07
C ASP A 271 -6.87 -5.17 -28.74
N VAL A 272 -6.09 -5.81 -27.86
CA VAL A 272 -4.89 -5.24 -27.29
C VAL A 272 -3.66 -5.42 -28.17
N GLY A 273 -2.72 -4.49 -28.06
CA GLY A 273 -1.44 -4.55 -28.75
C GLY A 273 -0.30 -3.92 -27.95
N LEU A 274 0.91 -4.03 -28.51
CA LEU A 274 2.09 -3.33 -28.01
C LEU A 274 2.78 -2.61 -29.16
N GLN A 275 2.86 -1.28 -29.07
CA GLN A 275 3.63 -0.45 -29.99
C GLN A 275 4.99 -0.16 -29.36
N VAL A 276 6.07 -0.53 -30.04
CA VAL A 276 7.45 -0.27 -29.61
C VAL A 276 8.11 0.62 -30.65
N THR A 277 8.65 1.76 -30.20
CA THR A 277 9.40 2.69 -31.05
C THR A 277 10.77 2.93 -30.43
N GLY A 278 11.82 2.46 -31.11
CA GLY A 278 13.21 2.70 -30.74
C GLY A 278 13.85 3.84 -31.54
N PRO A 279 15.16 4.08 -31.34
CA PRO A 279 15.90 5.14 -32.05
C PRO A 279 15.88 5.02 -33.58
N ALA A 280 15.80 3.78 -34.10
CA ALA A 280 15.75 3.48 -35.52
C ALA A 280 14.32 3.41 -36.11
N GLY A 281 13.29 3.67 -35.30
CA GLY A 281 11.88 3.59 -35.71
C GLY A 281 11.11 2.46 -35.02
N GLU A 282 10.05 1.98 -35.67
CA GLU A 282 9.20 0.93 -35.12
C GLU A 282 9.91 -0.41 -35.00
N VAL A 283 9.69 -1.09 -33.89
CA VAL A 283 10.32 -2.36 -33.54
C VAL A 283 9.21 -3.40 -33.42
N PRO A 284 9.29 -4.53 -34.16
CA PRO A 284 8.26 -5.55 -34.09
C PRO A 284 8.24 -6.22 -32.71
N ALA A 285 7.05 -6.29 -32.12
CA ALA A 285 6.78 -7.04 -30.89
C ALA A 285 5.97 -8.30 -31.20
N SER A 286 6.28 -9.41 -30.53
CA SER A 286 5.57 -10.69 -30.69
C SER A 286 4.85 -11.05 -29.39
N PRO A 287 3.59 -11.51 -29.43
CA PRO A 287 2.83 -11.85 -28.24
C PRO A 287 3.41 -13.10 -27.54
N VAL A 288 3.27 -13.16 -26.22
CA VAL A 288 3.70 -14.26 -25.35
C VAL A 288 2.66 -14.48 -24.25
N GLU A 289 2.49 -15.73 -23.84
CA GLU A 289 1.62 -16.08 -22.72
C GLU A 289 2.20 -15.58 -21.39
N VAL A 290 1.32 -15.01 -20.57
CA VAL A 290 1.63 -14.56 -19.20
C VAL A 290 0.49 -14.97 -18.26
N GLU A 291 0.83 -15.33 -17.04
CA GLU A 291 -0.18 -15.65 -16.03
C GLU A 291 -0.79 -14.35 -15.46
N PRO A 292 -2.12 -14.24 -15.39
CA PRO A 292 -2.76 -13.07 -14.80
C PRO A 292 -2.61 -13.08 -13.28
N PRO A 293 -2.54 -11.90 -12.64
CA PRO A 293 -2.66 -11.81 -11.19
C PRO A 293 -4.06 -12.27 -10.74
N GLN A 294 -4.18 -12.70 -9.48
CA GLN A 294 -5.45 -13.13 -8.93
C GLN A 294 -6.49 -12.00 -9.02
N GLY A 295 -7.59 -12.24 -9.74
CA GLY A 295 -8.65 -11.25 -9.95
C GLY A 295 -8.31 -10.11 -10.91
N GLY A 296 -7.28 -10.26 -11.76
CA GLY A 296 -6.93 -9.28 -12.79
C GLY A 296 -6.64 -9.91 -14.15
N TYR A 297 -6.08 -9.10 -15.04
CA TYR A 297 -5.76 -9.44 -16.43
C TYR A 297 -4.28 -9.22 -16.66
N ALA A 298 -3.69 -9.99 -17.58
CA ALA A 298 -2.32 -9.77 -18.02
C ALA A 298 -2.15 -10.07 -19.51
N TRP A 299 -1.24 -9.33 -20.14
CA TRP A 299 -0.84 -9.51 -21.54
C TRP A 299 0.67 -9.39 -21.66
N GLY A 300 1.26 -10.20 -22.55
CA GLY A 300 2.71 -10.32 -22.70
C GLY A 300 3.14 -10.12 -24.15
N TRP A 301 4.28 -9.45 -24.33
CA TRP A 301 5.00 -9.38 -25.60
C TRP A 301 6.50 -9.50 -25.40
N THR A 302 7.21 -9.86 -26.47
CA THR A 302 8.67 -9.74 -26.55
C THR A 302 9.09 -8.91 -27.73
N PHE A 303 10.15 -8.11 -27.57
CA PHE A 303 10.86 -7.46 -28.67
C PHE A 303 12.38 -7.58 -28.48
N VAL A 304 13.16 -7.34 -29.53
CA VAL A 304 14.63 -7.38 -29.49
C VAL A 304 15.17 -6.03 -29.95
N PRO A 305 15.83 -5.24 -29.08
CA PRO A 305 16.41 -3.97 -29.48
C PRO A 305 17.73 -4.20 -30.23
N THR A 306 17.89 -3.51 -31.36
CA THR A 306 19.06 -3.64 -32.23
C THR A 306 20.11 -2.57 -31.99
N GLU A 307 19.78 -1.49 -31.29
CA GLU A 307 20.64 -0.33 -31.07
C GLU A 307 20.48 0.21 -29.64
N THR A 308 21.45 0.99 -29.20
CA THR A 308 21.38 1.67 -27.90
C THR A 308 20.47 2.88 -27.94
N GLY A 309 19.76 3.14 -26.86
CA GLY A 309 18.94 4.34 -26.70
C GLY A 309 17.65 4.05 -25.95
N VAL A 310 16.76 5.03 -25.94
CA VAL A 310 15.45 4.91 -25.30
C VAL A 310 14.47 4.28 -26.28
N TYR A 311 13.75 3.25 -25.81
CA TYR A 311 12.65 2.63 -26.51
C TYR A 311 11.35 3.03 -25.81
N HIS A 312 10.45 3.70 -26.55
CA HIS A 312 9.12 4.05 -26.09
C HIS A 312 8.18 2.86 -26.32
N VAL A 313 7.53 2.40 -25.26
CA VAL A 313 6.67 1.21 -25.29
C VAL A 313 5.26 1.60 -24.82
N ALA A 314 4.28 1.45 -25.71
CA ALA A 314 2.88 1.76 -25.45
C ALA A 314 2.02 0.50 -25.51
N PHE A 315 1.31 0.21 -24.42
CA PHE A 315 0.22 -0.76 -24.43
C PHE A 315 -0.99 -0.11 -25.08
N THR A 316 -1.56 -0.75 -26.10
CA THR A 316 -2.72 -0.26 -26.83
C THR A 316 -3.94 -1.16 -26.59
N ALA A 317 -5.13 -0.57 -26.65
CA ALA A 317 -6.40 -1.27 -26.55
C ALA A 317 -7.41 -0.69 -27.56
N ASP A 318 -8.53 -1.40 -27.77
CA ASP A 318 -9.60 -1.05 -28.71
C ASP A 318 -9.04 -0.77 -30.12
N GLY A 319 -8.20 -1.68 -30.63
CA GLY A 319 -7.65 -1.57 -31.98
C GLY A 319 -6.65 -0.42 -32.16
N GLY A 320 -6.12 0.14 -31.06
CA GLY A 320 -5.13 1.22 -31.08
C GLY A 320 -5.66 2.61 -30.73
N GLU A 321 -6.96 2.74 -30.46
CA GLU A 321 -7.58 4.03 -30.08
C GLU A 321 -7.20 4.46 -28.66
N GLN A 322 -6.94 3.50 -27.78
CA GLN A 322 -6.54 3.76 -26.39
C GLN A 322 -5.08 3.41 -26.15
N ARG A 323 -4.46 4.17 -25.25
CA ARG A 323 -3.12 3.90 -24.70
C ARG A 323 -3.14 3.92 -23.18
N PRO A 324 -3.60 2.83 -22.53
CA PRO A 324 -3.81 2.83 -21.08
C PRO A 324 -2.53 2.97 -20.25
N VAL A 325 -1.39 2.54 -20.78
CA VAL A 325 -0.09 2.70 -20.14
C VAL A 325 1.03 2.79 -21.17
N GLU A 326 1.98 3.69 -20.94
CA GLU A 326 3.19 3.85 -21.73
C GLU A 326 4.40 3.93 -20.79
N ALA A 327 5.55 3.45 -21.25
CA ALA A 327 6.80 3.52 -20.50
C ALA A 327 8.01 3.53 -21.43
N ASP A 328 9.10 4.11 -20.92
CA ASP A 328 10.39 4.16 -21.59
C ASP A 328 11.33 3.13 -20.99
N VAL A 329 12.07 2.42 -21.84
CA VAL A 329 13.15 1.52 -21.42
C VAL A 329 14.45 1.91 -22.09
N GLU A 330 15.49 2.14 -21.30
CA GLU A 330 16.83 2.48 -21.79
C GLU A 330 17.60 1.19 -22.13
N VAL A 331 17.96 1.02 -23.40
CA VAL A 331 18.78 -0.10 -23.87
C VAL A 331 20.24 0.30 -23.96
N ARG A 332 21.11 -0.50 -23.36
CA ARG A 332 22.56 -0.26 -23.31
C ARG A 332 23.34 -1.28 -24.14
N LEU A 333 24.60 -0.98 -24.44
CA LEU A 333 25.51 -2.01 -24.95
C LEU A 333 25.82 -2.97 -23.82
N ALA A 334 25.85 -4.27 -24.15
CA ALA A 334 26.38 -5.27 -23.23
C ALA A 334 27.82 -4.88 -22.83
N GLY A 335 28.09 -4.83 -21.52
CA GLY A 335 29.44 -4.59 -21.02
C GLY A 335 30.41 -5.70 -21.46
N PRO A 336 31.73 -5.44 -21.48
CA PRO A 336 32.70 -6.47 -21.78
C PRO A 336 32.60 -7.63 -20.78
N VAL A 337 32.48 -8.87 -21.29
CA VAL A 337 32.49 -10.08 -20.47
C VAL A 337 33.94 -10.46 -20.15
N TRP A 338 34.35 -10.26 -18.89
CA TRP A 338 35.69 -10.63 -18.42
C TRP A 338 35.80 -12.16 -18.24
N GLY A 339 36.95 -12.73 -18.61
CA GLY A 339 37.20 -14.18 -18.50
C GLY A 339 36.96 -14.99 -19.78
N MET A 340 36.56 -14.33 -20.88
CA MET A 340 36.64 -14.91 -22.23
C MET A 340 38.09 -15.06 -22.67
N PRO A 341 38.51 -16.21 -23.21
CA PRO A 341 39.86 -16.37 -23.74
C PRO A 341 40.02 -15.54 -25.03
N ARG A 342 41.21 -14.99 -25.27
CA ARG A 342 41.52 -14.24 -26.52
C ARG A 342 41.24 -15.08 -27.77
N GLU A 343 41.55 -16.37 -27.69
CA GLU A 343 41.31 -17.41 -28.70
C GLU A 343 40.91 -18.68 -27.93
N GLN A 344 40.04 -19.53 -28.47
CA GLN A 344 39.77 -20.85 -27.87
C GLN A 344 41.00 -21.75 -27.99
N TYR A 345 41.34 -22.45 -26.91
CA TYR A 345 42.43 -23.43 -26.89
C TYR A 345 42.15 -24.53 -25.87
N SER A 346 42.76 -25.70 -26.08
CA SER A 346 42.69 -26.81 -25.13
C SER A 346 43.60 -26.54 -23.93
N ARG A 347 43.07 -26.66 -22.71
CA ARG A 347 43.84 -26.49 -21.46
C ARG A 347 43.75 -27.72 -20.59
N THR A 348 44.89 -28.21 -20.12
CA THR A 348 44.96 -29.22 -19.06
C THR A 348 45.67 -28.65 -17.83
N TYR A 349 45.06 -28.83 -16.66
CA TYR A 349 45.59 -28.41 -15.37
C TYR A 349 45.85 -29.65 -14.50
N VAL A 350 47.09 -29.81 -14.05
CA VAL A 350 47.47 -30.81 -13.04
C VAL A 350 47.27 -30.19 -11.67
N LEU A 351 46.19 -30.60 -11.00
CA LEU A 351 45.81 -30.12 -9.68
C LEU A 351 46.43 -31.02 -8.61
N LEU A 352 47.40 -30.47 -7.88
CA LEU A 352 48.08 -31.14 -6.78
C LEU A 352 47.25 -31.05 -5.48
N PRO A 353 47.34 -32.05 -4.59
CA PRO A 353 46.60 -32.03 -3.33
C PRO A 353 47.15 -30.96 -2.35
N PRO A 354 46.35 -30.48 -1.37
CA PRO A 354 46.73 -29.36 -0.51
C PRO A 354 48.04 -29.56 0.27
N GLU A 355 48.38 -30.80 0.59
CA GLU A 355 49.59 -31.21 1.29
C GLU A 355 50.82 -31.41 0.39
N ALA A 356 50.67 -31.26 -0.94
CA ALA A 356 51.76 -31.52 -1.88
C ALA A 356 52.95 -30.56 -1.69
N GLY A 357 54.12 -31.14 -1.40
CA GLY A 357 55.38 -30.42 -1.38
C GLY A 357 56.04 -30.28 -2.75
N ARG A 358 57.25 -29.68 -2.75
CA ARG A 358 58.07 -29.44 -3.96
C ARG A 358 58.33 -30.69 -4.79
N GLU A 359 58.41 -31.84 -4.14
CA GLU A 359 58.69 -33.14 -4.74
C GLU A 359 57.58 -33.59 -5.68
N TRP A 360 56.33 -33.20 -5.42
CA TRP A 360 55.19 -33.49 -6.31
C TRP A 360 55.24 -32.66 -7.58
N VAL A 361 55.58 -31.37 -7.46
CA VAL A 361 55.81 -30.50 -8.63
C VAL A 361 56.99 -31.04 -9.45
N GLN A 362 58.08 -31.42 -8.79
CA GLN A 362 59.25 -31.98 -9.45
C GLN A 362 58.91 -33.29 -10.20
N ALA A 363 58.09 -34.16 -9.63
CA ALA A 363 57.62 -35.37 -10.31
C ALA A 363 56.80 -35.07 -11.58
N VAL A 364 55.99 -34.01 -11.60
CA VAL A 364 55.26 -33.58 -12.81
C VAL A 364 56.22 -33.07 -13.89
N LEU A 365 57.31 -32.39 -13.51
CA LEU A 365 58.32 -31.92 -14.44
C LEU A 365 59.17 -33.08 -14.99
N GLU A 366 59.64 -33.97 -14.11
CA GLU A 366 60.48 -35.11 -14.45
C GLU A 366 59.76 -36.18 -15.28
N SER A 367 58.42 -36.21 -15.29
CA SER A 367 57.64 -37.07 -16.20
C SER A 367 57.72 -36.63 -17.67
N GLY A 368 58.27 -35.43 -17.93
CA GLY A 368 58.29 -34.79 -19.24
C GLY A 368 56.91 -34.29 -19.72
N ALA A 369 55.85 -34.43 -18.93
CA ALA A 369 54.50 -34.01 -19.33
C ALA A 369 54.43 -32.50 -19.61
N TRP A 370 55.15 -31.70 -18.83
CA TRP A 370 55.23 -30.26 -19.06
C TRP A 370 55.97 -29.92 -20.36
N ASP A 371 57.05 -30.63 -20.69
CA ASP A 371 57.77 -30.42 -21.95
C ASP A 371 56.93 -30.82 -23.17
N ARG A 372 56.18 -31.93 -23.07
CA ARG A 372 55.33 -32.42 -24.15
C ARG A 372 54.07 -31.56 -24.38
N HIS A 373 53.41 -31.14 -23.30
CA HIS A 373 52.04 -30.61 -23.39
C HIS A 373 51.85 -29.22 -22.77
N ARG A 374 52.86 -28.66 -22.10
CA ARG A 374 52.79 -27.35 -21.44
C ARG A 374 51.62 -27.25 -20.44
N TRP A 375 51.24 -28.36 -19.79
CA TRP A 375 50.16 -28.39 -18.81
C TRP A 375 50.42 -27.40 -17.67
N THR A 376 49.35 -26.77 -17.19
CA THR A 376 49.44 -25.89 -16.02
C THR A 376 49.53 -26.76 -14.76
N ILE A 377 50.36 -26.37 -13.79
CA ILE A 377 50.54 -27.09 -12.54
C ILE A 377 50.20 -26.15 -11.39
N GLY A 378 49.38 -26.59 -10.42
CA GLY A 378 49.14 -25.81 -9.22
C GLY A 378 48.22 -26.49 -8.22
N GLY A 379 47.88 -25.76 -7.16
CA GLY A 379 47.14 -26.28 -5.99
C GLY A 379 45.85 -25.52 -5.69
N SER A 380 45.24 -24.88 -6.68
CA SER A 380 43.97 -24.14 -6.54
C SER A 380 42.90 -24.80 -7.41
N ALA A 381 41.84 -25.29 -6.77
CA ALA A 381 40.71 -25.90 -7.47
C ALA A 381 39.97 -24.87 -8.34
N ASP A 382 39.84 -23.63 -7.86
CA ASP A 382 39.24 -22.54 -8.63
C ASP A 382 40.06 -22.20 -9.88
N ASP A 383 41.40 -22.13 -9.79
CA ASP A 383 42.27 -21.83 -10.95
C ASP A 383 42.27 -22.95 -12.00
N ALA A 384 42.10 -24.19 -11.54
CA ALA A 384 41.98 -25.37 -12.40
C ALA A 384 40.66 -25.33 -13.19
N GLY A 385 39.60 -24.76 -12.59
CA GLY A 385 38.25 -24.67 -13.14
C GLY A 385 37.94 -23.39 -13.91
N ILE A 386 38.64 -22.28 -13.68
CA ILE A 386 38.26 -20.98 -14.23
C ILE A 386 38.56 -20.85 -15.74
N GLY A 387 37.72 -20.06 -16.43
CA GLY A 387 37.84 -19.71 -17.85
C GLY A 387 36.73 -20.27 -18.74
N ALA A 388 36.26 -19.46 -19.69
CA ALA A 388 35.24 -19.84 -20.68
C ALA A 388 35.86 -20.61 -21.87
N LEU A 389 36.59 -21.69 -21.57
CA LEU A 389 37.21 -22.57 -22.57
C LEU A 389 36.28 -23.76 -22.90
N GLU A 390 36.21 -24.12 -24.18
CA GLU A 390 35.40 -25.25 -24.66
C GLU A 390 36.02 -26.60 -24.30
N ASP A 391 37.35 -26.70 -24.30
CA ASP A 391 38.10 -27.91 -23.95
C ASP A 391 39.02 -27.63 -22.75
N LYS A 392 38.58 -28.06 -21.57
CA LYS A 392 39.31 -27.90 -20.32
C LYS A 392 39.33 -29.20 -19.54
N THR A 393 40.52 -29.69 -19.22
CA THR A 393 40.74 -30.90 -18.44
C THR A 393 41.43 -30.59 -17.11
N VAL A 394 40.96 -31.18 -16.02
CA VAL A 394 41.63 -31.17 -14.72
C VAL A 394 42.08 -32.58 -14.38
N ILE A 395 43.39 -32.78 -14.25
CA ILE A 395 43.99 -34.00 -13.72
C ILE A 395 44.14 -33.79 -12.21
N ALA A 396 43.22 -34.36 -11.43
CA ALA A 396 43.19 -34.22 -9.98
C ALA A 396 44.04 -35.32 -9.33
N VAL A 397 45.18 -34.94 -8.75
CA VAL A 397 46.07 -35.87 -8.04
C VAL A 397 45.59 -36.01 -6.60
N ASN A 398 45.37 -37.25 -6.16
CA ASN A 398 44.89 -37.63 -4.83
C ASN A 398 43.69 -36.79 -4.37
N PRO A 399 42.56 -36.82 -5.11
CA PRO A 399 41.42 -35.95 -4.84
C PRO A 399 40.82 -36.16 -3.44
N GLU A 400 41.00 -37.34 -2.84
CA GLU A 400 40.61 -37.64 -1.46
C GLU A 400 41.31 -36.78 -0.38
N ALA A 401 42.41 -36.11 -0.72
CA ALA A 401 43.10 -35.19 0.19
C ALA A 401 42.45 -33.80 0.24
N TRP A 402 41.56 -33.48 -0.70
CA TRP A 402 40.79 -32.24 -0.69
C TRP A 402 39.60 -32.34 0.26
N PRO A 403 39.20 -31.22 0.91
CA PRO A 403 37.98 -31.20 1.71
C PRO A 403 36.74 -31.35 0.81
N GLY A 404 36.00 -32.45 1.00
CA GLY A 404 34.75 -32.72 0.30
C GLY A 404 34.92 -33.47 -1.03
N ASP A 405 33.85 -33.54 -1.81
CA ASP A 405 33.85 -34.20 -3.12
C ASP A 405 34.31 -33.22 -4.21
N LEU A 406 35.58 -33.34 -4.60
CA LEU A 406 36.21 -32.48 -5.59
C LEU A 406 35.60 -32.64 -6.99
N GLU A 407 35.08 -33.82 -7.34
CA GLU A 407 34.41 -34.02 -8.63
C GLU A 407 33.06 -33.30 -8.65
N ALA A 408 32.29 -33.41 -7.55
CA ALA A 408 31.04 -32.67 -7.39
C ALA A 408 31.28 -31.15 -7.41
N PHE A 409 32.36 -30.66 -6.80
CA PHE A 409 32.77 -29.25 -6.86
C PHE A 409 32.95 -28.76 -8.29
N PHE A 410 33.75 -29.45 -9.13
CA PHE A 410 33.94 -29.04 -10.52
C PHE A 410 32.65 -29.14 -11.33
N ARG A 411 31.79 -30.12 -11.06
CA ARG A 411 30.50 -30.26 -11.74
C ARG A 411 29.55 -29.10 -11.43
N GLN A 412 29.55 -28.63 -10.19
CA GLN A 412 28.69 -27.55 -9.72
C GLN A 412 29.18 -26.17 -10.17
N TYR A 413 30.46 -25.88 -9.94
CA TYR A 413 30.99 -24.52 -10.09
C TYR A 413 31.70 -24.27 -11.44
N TYR A 414 32.18 -25.33 -12.09
CA TYR A 414 32.95 -25.23 -13.33
C TYR A 414 32.49 -26.27 -14.36
N PRO A 415 31.22 -26.18 -14.82
CA PRO A 415 30.65 -27.16 -15.73
C PRO A 415 31.46 -27.28 -17.03
N ARG A 416 31.38 -28.44 -17.67
CA ARG A 416 32.16 -28.83 -18.87
C ARG A 416 33.66 -29.05 -18.66
N THR A 417 34.15 -28.94 -17.43
CA THR A 417 35.52 -29.39 -17.10
C THR A 417 35.59 -30.92 -17.14
N ARG A 418 36.45 -31.47 -18.01
CA ARG A 418 36.76 -32.91 -18.01
C ARG A 418 37.61 -33.23 -16.78
N TYR A 419 37.06 -34.03 -15.87
CA TYR A 419 37.71 -34.41 -14.63
C TYR A 419 38.42 -35.78 -14.76
N VAL A 420 39.70 -35.85 -14.40
CA VAL A 420 40.53 -37.05 -14.49
C VAL A 420 41.25 -37.28 -13.15
N PRO A 421 40.74 -38.18 -12.28
CA PRO A 421 41.39 -38.44 -10.99
C PRO A 421 42.58 -39.40 -11.13
N ILE A 422 43.68 -39.10 -10.45
CA ILE A 422 44.85 -39.95 -10.29
C ILE A 422 45.07 -40.21 -8.80
N ARG A 423 45.26 -41.48 -8.42
CA ARG A 423 45.55 -41.88 -7.02
C ARG A 423 46.91 -42.55 -6.97
N VAL A 424 47.84 -41.92 -6.26
CA VAL A 424 49.25 -42.36 -6.18
C VAL A 424 49.82 -42.04 -4.79
N ALA A 425 50.53 -42.99 -4.21
CA ALA A 425 51.06 -42.86 -2.84
C ALA A 425 52.37 -42.06 -2.75
N THR A 426 53.09 -41.87 -3.86
CA THR A 426 54.41 -41.22 -3.89
C THR A 426 54.59 -40.34 -5.12
N PRO A 427 55.45 -39.30 -5.05
CA PRO A 427 55.81 -38.49 -6.20
C PRO A 427 56.36 -39.31 -7.37
N GLU A 428 57.17 -40.33 -7.09
CA GLU A 428 57.72 -41.23 -8.11
C GLU A 428 56.62 -42.04 -8.84
N ALA A 429 55.54 -42.41 -8.14
CA ALA A 429 54.38 -43.03 -8.77
C ALA A 429 53.58 -42.03 -9.61
N LEU A 430 53.46 -40.77 -9.17
CA LEU A 430 52.89 -39.69 -10.00
C LEU A 430 53.69 -39.50 -11.29
N ARG A 431 55.03 -39.42 -11.18
CA ARG A 431 55.93 -39.25 -12.32
C ARG A 431 55.65 -40.28 -13.40
N ARG A 432 55.71 -41.57 -13.05
CA ARG A 432 55.43 -42.67 -13.99
C ARG A 432 54.02 -42.62 -14.57
N ARG A 433 53.03 -42.28 -13.75
CA ARG A 433 51.64 -42.19 -14.23
C ARG A 433 51.46 -41.10 -15.27
N LEU A 434 52.15 -39.98 -15.12
CA LEU A 434 52.12 -38.87 -16.08
C LEU A 434 53.05 -39.09 -17.29
N GLU A 435 54.03 -40.00 -17.22
CA GLU A 435 54.82 -40.42 -18.39
C GLU A 435 53.96 -41.20 -19.41
N GLU A 436 52.97 -41.95 -18.91
CA GLU A 436 52.05 -42.75 -19.72
C GLU A 436 50.89 -41.95 -20.33
N MET A 437 50.72 -40.69 -19.90
CA MET A 437 49.70 -39.76 -20.38
C MET A 437 50.31 -38.76 -21.37
#